data_AF-A0A7W1M5H9-F1
#
_entry.id   AF-A0A7W1M5H9-F1
#
_cell.length_a   1.000
_cell.length_b   1.000
_cell.length_c   1.000
_cell.angle_alpha   90.00
_cell.angle_beta   90.00
_cell.angle_gamma   90.00
#
_symmetry.space_group_name_H-M   'P 1'
#
loop_
_entity.id
_entity.type
_entity.pdbx_description
1 polymer ?
#
loop_
_entity_poly.entity_id
_entity_poly.type
_entity_poly.pdbx_seq_one_letter_code
_entity_poly.pdbx_strand_id
1 'polypeptide(L)' 'MSDVSRVRVAGPLEPFAAGFALELVGQGYASQPAAAQLRLMGHVSRWLAAGGRQVAALNAVTVDAFVVPRTRF' A
#
# COMPACT_ATOMS: atom_id res chain seq x y z
N MET A 1 -3.62 19.71 -1.86
CA MET A 1 -4.16 18.75 -0.87
C MET A 1 -4.30 17.40 -1.56
N SER A 2 -3.63 16.35 -1.09
CA SER A 2 -3.84 14.99 -1.57
C SER A 2 -5.14 14.46 -0.96
N ASP A 3 -6.11 14.15 -1.80
CA ASP A 3 -7.34 13.50 -1.38
C ASP A 3 -7.11 11.99 -1.27
N VAL A 4 -7.38 11.44 -0.08
CA VAL A 4 -7.35 10.00 0.23
C VAL A 4 -8.23 9.22 -0.76
N SER A 5 -9.39 9.79 -1.11
CA SER A 5 -10.38 9.20 -2.03
C SER A 5 -9.91 9.07 -3.48
N ARG A 6 -8.85 9.80 -3.87
CA ARG A 6 -8.27 9.76 -5.22
C ARG A 6 -7.18 8.70 -5.39
N VAL A 7 -6.67 8.13 -4.29
CA VAL A 7 -5.64 7.10 -4.39
C VAL A 7 -6.28 5.77 -4.79
N ARG A 8 -5.85 5.24 -5.94
CA ARG A 8 -6.26 3.93 -6.43
C ARG A 8 -5.18 2.91 -6.11
N VAL A 9 -5.56 1.83 -5.44
CA VAL A 9 -4.72 0.65 -5.20
C VAL A 9 -5.23 -0.42 -6.14
N ALA A 10 -4.42 -0.84 -7.10
CA ALA A 10 -4.75 -1.93 -8.02
C ALA A 10 -3.98 -3.19 -7.66
N GLY A 11 -4.56 -4.36 -7.95
CA GLY A 11 -3.92 -5.66 -7.74
C GLY A 11 -4.33 -6.33 -6.42
N PRO A 12 -3.50 -7.23 -5.86
CA PRO A 12 -3.89 -8.11 -4.77
C PRO A 12 -4.46 -7.39 -3.54
N LEU A 13 -3.99 -6.18 -3.23
CA LEU A 13 -4.45 -5.43 -2.06
C LEU A 13 -5.66 -4.51 -2.33
N GLU A 14 -6.13 -4.40 -3.57
CA GLU A 14 -7.27 -3.54 -3.94
C GLU A 14 -8.51 -3.71 -3.03
N PRO A 15 -8.96 -4.94 -2.68
CA PRO A 15 -10.15 -5.13 -1.85
C PRO A 15 -10.02 -4.53 -0.44
N PHE A 16 -8.79 -4.33 0.04
CA PHE A 16 -8.52 -3.84 1.40
C PHE A 16 -8.37 -2.31 1.45
N ALA A 17 -8.26 -1.64 0.30
CA ALA A 17 -7.89 -0.23 0.24
C ALA A 17 -8.93 0.70 0.90
N ALA A 18 -10.22 0.43 0.71
CA ALA A 18 -11.28 1.23 1.34
C ALA A 18 -11.29 1.09 2.87
N GLY A 19 -11.16 -0.14 3.38
CA GLY A 19 -11.08 -0.39 4.82
C GLY A 19 -9.85 0.26 5.46
N PHE A 20 -8.69 0.16 4.79
CA PHE A 20 -7.48 0.81 5.26
C PHE A 20 -7.58 2.34 5.28
N ALA A 21 -8.22 2.94 4.28
CA ALA A 21 -8.49 4.38 4.25
C ALA A 21 -9.39 4.82 5.41
N LEU A 22 -10.44 4.05 5.71
CA LEU A 22 -11.34 4.32 6.84
C LEU A 22 -10.63 4.19 8.18
N GLU A 23 -9.78 3.17 8.34
CA GLU A 23 -9.00 2.98 9.57
C GLU A 23 -8.05 4.15 9.81
N LEU A 24 -7.33 4.61 8.78
CA LEU A 24 -6.44 5.77 8.88
C LEU A 24 -7.20 7.03 9.37
N VAL A 25 -8.39 7.28 8.82
CA VAL A 25 -9.26 8.39 9.26
C VAL A 25 -9.73 8.18 10.71
N GLY A 26 -10.12 6.95 11.07
CA GLY A 26 -10.54 6.59 12.43
C GLY A 26 -9.43 6.79 13.47
N GLN A 27 -8.18 6.56 13.09
CA GLN A 27 -6.99 6.80 13.91
C GLN A 27 -6.57 8.29 13.95
N GLY A 28 -7.31 9.19 13.31
CA GLY A 28 -7.03 10.63 13.31
C GLY A 28 -5.96 11.09 12.31
N TYR A 29 -5.59 10.27 11.33
CA TYR A 29 -4.66 10.71 10.29
C TYR A 29 -5.26 11.83 9.44
N ALA A 30 -4.49 12.90 9.24
CA ALA A 30 -4.80 13.92 8.25
C ALA A 30 -4.80 13.34 6.82
N SER A 31 -5.54 13.97 5.91
CA SER A 31 -5.74 13.48 4.53
C SER A 31 -4.42 13.28 3.75
N GLN A 32 -3.44 14.15 3.96
CA GLN A 32 -2.13 14.06 3.29
C GLN A 32 -1.33 12.81 3.69
N PRO A 33 -1.07 12.55 4.99
CA PRO A 33 -0.39 11.31 5.40
C PRO A 33 -1.22 10.05 5.14
N ALA A 34 -2.56 10.10 5.24
CA ALA A 34 -3.40 8.97 4.86
C ALA A 34 -3.28 8.63 3.35
N ALA A 35 -3.25 9.64 2.48
CA ALA A 35 -3.01 9.43 1.05
C ALA A 35 -1.59 8.89 0.77
N ALA A 36 -0.59 9.27 1.57
CA ALA A 36 0.76 8.70 1.47
C ALA A 36 0.79 7.20 1.83
N GLN A 37 0.06 6.79 2.88
CA GLN A 37 -0.07 5.39 3.27
C GLN A 37 -0.79 4.55 2.19
N LEU A 38 -1.86 5.07 1.59
CA LEU A 38 -2.53 4.38 0.47
C LEU A 38 -1.63 4.26 -0.77
N ARG A 39 -0.77 5.26 -1.05
CA ARG A 39 0.20 5.16 -2.14
C ARG A 39 1.24 4.08 -1.87
N LEU A 40 1.72 3.98 -0.64
CA LEU A 40 2.62 2.90 -0.22
C LEU A 40 1.95 1.52 -0.40
N MET A 41 0.70 1.39 0.04
CA MET A 41 -0.09 0.17 -0.18
C MET A 41 -0.22 -0.16 -1.69
N GLY A 42 -0.43 0.84 -2.54
CA GLY A 42 -0.40 0.69 -3.99
C GLY A 42 0.92 0.16 -4.54
N HIS A 43 2.05 0.63 -4.01
CA HIS A 43 3.38 0.12 -4.39
C HIS A 43 3.57 -1.35 -3.97
N VAL A 44 3.18 -1.71 -2.74
CA VAL A 44 3.25 -3.10 -2.26
C VAL A 44 2.36 -4.00 -3.11
N SER A 45 1.12 -3.57 -3.41
CA SER A 45 0.19 -4.33 -4.25
C SER A 45 0.77 -4.62 -5.63
N ARG A 46 1.37 -3.60 -6.27
CA ARG A 46 2.03 -3.77 -7.57
C ARG A 46 3.23 -4.70 -7.50
N TRP A 47 4.02 -4.62 -6.44
CA TRP A 47 5.16 -5.50 -6.23
C TRP A 47 4.73 -6.96 -6.00
N LEU A 48 3.65 -7.20 -5.26
CA LEU A 48 3.04 -8.52 -5.11
C LEU A 48 2.59 -9.06 -6.47
N ALA A 49 1.84 -8.27 -7.24
CA ALA A 49 1.37 -8.64 -8.57
C ALA A 49 2.52 -8.98 -9.53
N ALA A 50 3.58 -8.17 -9.54
CA ALA A 50 4.76 -8.40 -10.38
C ALA A 50 5.49 -9.71 -10.04
N GLY A 51 5.43 -10.14 -8.78
CA GLY A 51 5.98 -11.42 -8.33
C GLY A 51 5.01 -12.60 -8.43
N GLY A 52 3.80 -12.43 -8.97
CA GLY A 52 2.75 -13.45 -8.95
C GLY A 52 2.28 -13.84 -7.55
N ARG A 53 2.52 -12.98 -6.55
CA ARG A 53 2.26 -13.27 -5.14
C ARG A 53 0.85 -12.84 -4.76
N GLN A 54 0.17 -13.71 -4.02
CA GLN A 54 -1.13 -13.41 -3.42
C GLN A 54 -0.95 -12.60 -2.14
N VAL A 55 -2.04 -11.99 -1.64
CA VAL A 55 -2.05 -11.25 -0.37
C VAL A 55 -1.52 -12.09 0.80
N ALA A 56 -1.84 -13.39 0.84
CA ALA A 56 -1.38 -14.29 1.89
C ALA A 56 0.16 -14.43 1.97
N ALA A 57 0.89 -14.09 0.90
CA ALA A 57 2.34 -14.08 0.90
C ALA A 57 2.93 -12.82 1.57
N LEU A 58 2.12 -11.79 1.85
CA LEU A 58 2.60 -10.59 2.53
C LEU A 58 2.84 -10.88 4.02
N ASN A 59 4.11 -11.01 4.39
CA ASN A 59 4.57 -11.24 5.75
C ASN A 59 5.93 -10.56 5.98
N ALA A 60 6.44 -10.58 7.21
CA ALA A 60 7.68 -9.92 7.59
C ALA A 60 8.91 -10.39 6.75
N VAL A 61 8.96 -11.66 6.37
CA VAL A 61 10.07 -12.19 5.54
C VAL A 61 9.95 -11.69 4.09
N THR A 62 8.74 -11.71 3.55
CA THR A 62 8.48 -11.34 2.16
C THR A 62 8.58 -9.83 1.98
N VAL A 63 8.18 -9.03 2.97
CA VAL A 63 8.30 -7.56 2.91
C VAL A 63 9.75 -7.09 2.88
N ASP A 64 10.69 -7.86 3.41
CA ASP A 64 12.12 -7.53 3.32
C ASP A 64 12.56 -7.43 1.85
N ALA A 65 12.10 -8.37 1.00
CA ALA A 65 12.34 -8.34 -0.45
C ALA A 65 11.63 -7.19 -1.20
N PHE A 66 10.68 -6.50 -0.56
CA PHE A 66 10.12 -5.24 -1.04
C PHE A 66 11.01 -4.04 -0.65
N VAL A 67 11.61 -4.10 0.55
CA VAL A 67 12.45 -3.05 1.15
C VAL A 67 13.89 -3.08 0.62
N VAL A 68 14.34 -4.21 0.06
CA VAL A 68 15.65 -4.33 -0.62
C VAL A 68 15.93 -3.07 -1.43
N PRO A 69 17.07 -2.39 -1.22
CA PRO A 69 17.27 -1.04 -1.67
C PRO A 69 17.07 -0.94 -3.18
N ARG A 70 16.13 -0.07 -3.58
CA ARG A 70 16.13 0.52 -4.93
C ARG A 70 17.29 1.51 -4.99
N THR A 71 18.52 1.03 -4.87
CA THR A 71 19.73 1.80 -5.17
C THR A 71 19.67 2.12 -6.66
N ARG A 72 19.00 3.22 -6.97
CA ARG A 72 19.18 3.90 -8.23
C ARG A 72 20.59 4.50 -8.13
N PHE A 73 21.54 3.93 -8.85
CA PHE A 73 22.74 4.66 -9.23
C PHE A 73 22.32 5.86 -10.10
#